data_AF-A0A7C2BM59-F1
#
_entry.id   AF-A0A7C2BM59-F1
#
_cell.length_a   1.000
_cell.length_b   1.000
_cell.length_c   1.000
_cell.angle_alpha   90.00
_cell.angle_beta   90.00
_cell.angle_gamma   90.00
#
_symmetry.space_group_name_H-M   'P 1'
#
loop_
_entity.id
_entity.type
_entity.pdbx_description
1 polymer ?
#
loop_
_entity_poly.entity_id
_entity_poly.type
_entity_poly.pdbx_seq_one_letter_code
_entity_poly.pdbx_strand_id
1 'polypeptide(L)' 'MPEVASISRRLGRERELSSYGDEESDTPPQELYTEADADQASADAEKVLGWARQALAAL' A
#
# COMPACT_ATOMS: atom_id res chain seq x y z
N MET A 1 1.97 14.38 10.11
CA MET A 1 2.37 12.97 10.28
C MET A 1 3.18 12.49 9.09
N PRO A 2 4.51 12.68 9.09
CA PRO A 2 5.35 12.37 7.93
C PRO A 2 5.31 10.89 7.51
N GLU A 3 5.26 9.97 8.47
CA GLU A 3 5.22 8.53 8.23
C GLU A 3 3.93 8.08 7.54
N VAL A 4 2.76 8.40 8.11
CA VAL A 4 1.44 8.05 7.53
C VAL A 4 1.31 8.58 6.10
N ALA A 5 1.74 9.83 5.86
CA ALA A 5 1.71 10.41 4.52
C ALA A 5 2.65 9.66 3.54
N SER A 6 3.80 9.18 4.01
CA SER A 6 4.72 8.36 3.21
C SER A 6 4.10 7.01 2.85
N ILE A 7 3.52 6.33 3.84
CA ILE A 7 2.85 5.04 3.65
C ILE A 7 1.68 5.17 2.68
N SER A 8 0.81 6.17 2.85
CA SER A 8 -0.31 6.42 1.94
C SER A 8 0.15 6.65 0.49
N ARG A 9 1.24 7.38 0.27
CA ARG A 9 1.80 7.56 -1.09
C ARG A 9 2.36 6.25 -1.66
N ARG A 10 2.98 5.40 -0.83
CA ARG A 10 3.49 4.09 -1.24
C ARG A 10 2.35 3.18 -1.67
N LEU A 11 1.38 2.94 -0.78
CA LEU A 11 0.20 2.12 -1.07
C LEU A 11 -0.59 2.63 -2.29
N GLY A 12 -0.65 3.95 -2.49
CA GLY A 12 -1.29 4.55 -3.66
C GLY A 12 -0.65 4.16 -4.99
N ARG A 13 0.67 3.99 -5.04
CA ARG A 13 1.38 3.54 -6.26
C ARG A 13 1.12 2.08 -6.56
N GLU A 14 1.00 1.25 -5.53
CA GLU A 14 0.76 -0.19 -5.68
C GLU A 14 -0.62 -0.50 -6.28
N ARG A 15 -1.58 0.42 -6.22
CA ARG A 15 -2.97 0.17 -6.64
C ARG A 15 -3.09 -0.30 -8.09
N GLU A 16 -2.34 0.30 -9.01
CA GLU A 16 -2.37 -0.07 -10.43
C GLU A 16 -1.48 -1.29 -10.69
N LEU A 17 -0.22 -1.26 -10.21
CA LEU A 17 0.75 -2.35 -10.39
C LEU A 17 0.25 -3.69 -9.84
N SER A 18 -0.38 -3.71 -8.65
CA SER A 18 -0.93 -4.94 -8.05
C SER A 18 -2.17 -5.48 -8.76
N SER A 19 -2.86 -4.65 -9.55
CA SER A 19 -4.06 -5.07 -10.28
C SER A 19 -3.76 -5.49 -11.71
N TYR A 20 -2.86 -4.75 -12.39
CA TYR A 20 -2.64 -4.86 -13.82
C TYR A 20 -1.23 -5.29 -14.21
N GLY A 21 -0.28 -5.30 -13.26
CA GLY A 21 1.12 -5.53 -13.56
C GLY A 21 1.83 -4.26 -14.05
N ASP A 22 3.05 -4.44 -14.53
CA ASP A 22 3.86 -3.38 -15.12
C ASP A 22 3.73 -3.47 -16.64
N GLU A 23 2.96 -2.55 -17.21
CA GLU A 23 2.72 -2.50 -18.66
C GLU A 23 3.98 -2.16 -19.47
N GLU A 24 4.96 -1.45 -18.88
CA GLU A 24 6.18 -1.08 -19.60
C GLU A 24 7.07 -2.30 -19.86
N SER A 25 7.11 -3.23 -18.91
CA SER A 25 7.90 -4.47 -18.98
C SER A 25 7.10 -5.72 -19.36
N ASP A 26 5.78 -5.59 -19.58
CA ASP A 26 4.84 -6.69 -19.79
C ASP A 26 4.88 -7.74 -18.66
N THR A 27 5.16 -7.28 -17.43
CA THR A 27 5.29 -8.16 -16.26
C THR A 27 3.96 -8.24 -15.52
N PRO A 28 3.36 -9.44 -15.37
CA PRO A 28 2.07 -9.56 -14.71
C PRO A 28 2.20 -9.40 -13.18
N PRO A 29 1.12 -9.02 -12.47
CA PRO A 29 1.18 -8.68 -11.06
C PRO A 29 1.70 -9.83 -10.17
N GLN A 30 1.38 -11.09 -10.48
CA GLN A 30 1.87 -12.24 -9.72
C GLN A 30 3.39 -12.47 -9.78
N GLU A 31 4.10 -11.81 -10.71
CA GLU A 31 5.55 -11.88 -10.86
C GLU A 31 6.27 -10.66 -10.28
N LEU A 32 5.54 -9.59 -9.96
CA LEU A 32 6.10 -8.34 -9.44
C LEU A 32 6.39 -8.36 -7.94
N TYR A 33 5.69 -9.24 -7.20
CA TYR A 33 5.64 -9.17 -5.75
C TYR A 33 6.06 -10.48 -5.10
N THR A 34 6.71 -10.33 -3.95
CA THR A 34 7.01 -11.43 -3.03
C THR A 34 6.01 -11.45 -1.88
N GLU A 35 6.01 -12.55 -1.12
CA GLU A 35 5.24 -12.65 0.13
C GLU A 35 5.63 -11.53 1.12
N ALA A 36 6.92 -11.17 1.20
CA ALA A 36 7.39 -10.09 2.06
C ALA A 36 6.82 -8.72 1.67
N ASP A 37 6.61 -8.47 0.37
CA ASP A 37 5.97 -7.24 -0.10
C ASP A 37 4.50 -7.18 0.32
N ALA A 38 3.80 -8.31 0.24
CA ALA A 38 2.42 -8.44 0.70
C ALA A 38 2.28 -8.22 2.22
N ASP A 39 3.19 -8.79 3.01
CA ASP A 39 3.24 -8.59 4.46
C ASP A 39 3.47 -7.12 4.80
N GLN A 40 4.42 -6.47 4.12
CA GLN A 40 4.73 -5.06 4.34
C GLN A 40 3.55 -4.15 3.95
N ALA A 41 2.92 -4.40 2.80
CA ALA A 41 1.76 -3.64 2.34
C ALA A 41 0.56 -3.80 3.29
N SER A 42 0.36 -5.00 3.83
CA SER A 42 -0.70 -5.29 4.80
C SER A 42 -0.47 -4.55 6.12
N ALA A 43 0.75 -4.63 6.68
CA ALA A 43 1.11 -3.90 7.90
C ALA A 43 0.99 -2.38 7.74
N ASP A 44 1.39 -1.86 6.57
CA ASP A 44 1.25 -0.45 6.20
C ASP A 44 -0.23 -0.02 6.17
N ALA A 45 -1.09 -0.81 5.54
CA ALA A 45 -2.52 -0.54 5.43
C ALA A 45 -3.20 -0.54 6.81
N GLU A 46 -2.87 -1.51 7.67
CA GLU A 46 -3.36 -1.56 9.04
C GLU A 46 -2.96 -0.33 9.84
N LYS A 47 -1.70 0.13 9.67
CA LYS A 47 -1.21 1.33 10.34
C LYS A 47 -1.98 2.58 9.92
N VAL A 48 -2.18 2.78 8.62
CA VAL A 48 -2.96 3.93 8.11
C VAL A 48 -4.41 3.87 8.59
N LEU A 49 -5.03 2.70 8.55
CA LEU A 49 -6.40 2.50 9.03
C LEU A 49 -6.53 2.78 10.53
N GLY A 50 -5.57 2.31 11.34
CA GLY A 50 -5.52 2.59 12.77
C GLY A 50 -5.47 4.09 13.06
N TRP A 51 -4.62 4.83 12.34
CA TRP A 51 -4.55 6.29 12.44
C TRP A 51 -5.86 6.97 12.02
N ALA A 52 -6.47 6.55 10.91
CA ALA A 52 -7.72 7.13 10.44
C ALA A 52 -8.85 6.94 11.46
N ARG A 53 -8.92 5.76 12.10
CA ARG A 53 -9.89 5.48 13.17
C ARG A 53 -9.67 6.37 14.39
N GLN A 54 -8.43 6.58 14.81
CA GLN A 54 -8.12 7.49 15.92
C GLN A 54 -8.50 8.94 15.60
N ALA A 55 -8.20 9.41 14.38
CA ALA A 55 -8.57 10.74 13.94
C ALA A 55 -10.10 10.93 13.91
N LEU A 56 -10.84 9.94 13.41
CA LEU A 56 -12.30 9.97 13.39
C LEU A 56 -12.91 10.00 14.79
N ALA A 57 -12.34 9.26 15.74
CA ALA A 57 -12.80 9.23 17.13
C ALA A 57 -12.51 10.53 17.91
N ALA A 58 -11.64 11.39 17.37
CA ALA A 58 -11.28 12.67 17.96
C ALA A 58 -12.12 13.86 17.41
N LEU A 59 -13.04 13.58 16.47
CA LEU A 59 -14.02 14.53 15.93
C LEU A 59 -15.34 14.46 16.71
#